data_AF-A0A960SST4-F1
#
_entry.id   AF-A0A960SST4-F1
#
_cell.length_a   1.000
_cell.length_b   1.000
_cell.length_c   1.000
_cell.angle_alpha   90.00
_cell.angle_beta   90.00
_cell.angle_gamma   90.00
#
_symmetry.space_group_name_H-M   'P 1'
#
loop_
_entity.id
_entity.type
_entity.pdbx_description
1 polymer ?
#
loop_
_entity_poly.entity_id
_entity_poly.type
_entity_poly.pdbx_seq_one_letter_code
_entity_poly.pdbx_strand_id
1 'polypeptide(L)'
;MTKDRKLIIAGNWKMNKTVAEAVDLVTQLKRDLANVKEVDLVVCPPYTALSDVSRVILDSNLRLGAQNMSEQNNGAYTGEISALMLREFSVRYVILGHSERRQYQEESNELIARKAL
;
A
#
# COMPACT_ATOMS: atom_id res chain seq x y z
N MET A 1 -1.41 -6.91 -30.45
CA MET A 1 -0.99 -5.80 -29.57
C MET A 1 -0.06 -6.37 -28.51
N THR A 2 1.25 -6.23 -28.69
CA THR A 2 2.25 -6.59 -27.69
C THR A 2 2.09 -5.65 -26.50
N LYS A 3 1.78 -6.20 -25.32
CA LYS A 3 1.61 -5.40 -24.09
C LYS A 3 2.99 -5.21 -23.48
N ASP A 4 3.65 -4.11 -23.82
CA ASP A 4 5.01 -3.79 -23.32
C ASP A 4 5.02 -3.39 -21.82
N ARG A 5 3.85 -3.33 -21.17
CA ARG A 5 3.72 -3.03 -19.74
C ARG A 5 3.06 -4.17 -19.00
N LYS A 6 3.72 -4.65 -17.96
CA LYS A 6 3.15 -5.59 -16.99
C LYS A 6 1.96 -4.94 -16.29
N LEU A 7 0.83 -5.66 -16.20
CA LEU A 7 -0.35 -5.15 -15.50
C LEU A 7 -0.12 -5.16 -13.99
N ILE A 8 -0.74 -4.21 -13.30
CA ILE A 8 -0.77 -4.13 -11.84
C ILE A 8 -2.22 -4.21 -11.38
N ILE A 9 -2.51 -5.08 -10.43
CA ILE A 9 -3.80 -5.17 -9.73
C ILE A 9 -3.54 -4.83 -8.27
N ALA A 10 -4.08 -3.70 -7.81
CA ALA A 10 -3.88 -3.21 -6.45
C ALA A 10 -5.19 -3.19 -5.66
N GLY A 11 -5.23 -3.95 -4.56
CA GLY A 11 -6.35 -3.97 -3.62
C GLY A 11 -6.20 -2.87 -2.56
N ASN A 12 -6.89 -1.74 -2.74
CA ASN A 12 -7.03 -0.72 -1.71
C ASN A 12 -8.07 -1.14 -0.66
N TRP A 13 -7.65 -1.51 0.55
CA TRP A 13 -8.57 -1.96 1.60
C TRP A 13 -9.29 -0.80 2.30
N LYS A 14 -8.84 0.44 2.08
CA LYS A 14 -9.35 1.64 2.74
C LYS A 14 -9.34 1.47 4.27
N MET A 15 -10.30 2.07 4.97
CA MET A 15 -10.49 1.94 6.41
C MET A 15 -11.26 0.67 6.78
N ASN A 16 -10.74 -0.50 6.38
CA ASN A 16 -11.33 -1.81 6.70
C ASN A 16 -10.27 -2.79 7.19
N LYS A 17 -10.75 -3.78 7.95
CA LYS A 17 -10.01 -4.89 8.58
C LYS A 17 -9.23 -4.48 9.82
N THR A 18 -9.43 -5.26 10.86
CA THR A 18 -8.50 -5.41 11.99
C THR A 18 -7.25 -6.17 11.56
N VAL A 19 -6.24 -6.24 12.43
CA VAL A 19 -5.00 -7.00 12.17
C VAL A 19 -5.29 -8.47 11.87
N ALA A 20 -6.17 -9.12 12.66
CA ALA A 20 -6.53 -10.51 12.46
C ALA A 20 -7.19 -10.74 11.09
N GLU A 21 -8.19 -9.94 10.74
CA GLU A 21 -8.90 -10.09 9.46
C GLU A 21 -8.01 -9.75 8.24
N ALA A 22 -7.02 -8.89 8.42
CA ALA A 22 -6.01 -8.55 7.42
C ALA A 22 -5.05 -9.73 7.18
N VAL A 23 -4.56 -10.35 8.27
CA VAL A 23 -3.70 -11.53 8.23
C VAL A 23 -4.44 -12.72 7.61
N ASP A 24 -5.68 -12.96 8.00
CA ASP A 24 -6.50 -14.04 7.44
C ASP A 24 -6.70 -13.86 5.93
N LEU A 25 -7.07 -12.66 5.51
CA LEU A 25 -7.26 -12.35 4.09
C LEU A 25 -5.97 -12.53 3.29
N VAL A 26 -4.86 -11.96 3.75
CA VAL A 26 -3.61 -12.03 2.98
C VAL A 26 -3.03 -13.44 2.94
N THR A 27 -3.25 -14.25 3.97
CA THR A 27 -2.90 -15.67 3.98
C THR A 27 -3.67 -16.44 2.91
N GLN A 28 -4.98 -16.19 2.79
CA GLN A 28 -5.81 -16.79 1.74
C GLN A 28 -5.35 -16.34 0.35
N LEU A 29 -5.14 -15.04 0.14
CA LEU A 29 -4.66 -14.50 -1.13
C LEU A 29 -3.29 -15.07 -1.53
N LYS A 30 -2.36 -15.21 -0.59
CA LYS A 30 -1.03 -15.78 -0.82
C LYS A 30 -1.13 -17.21 -1.36
N ARG A 31 -2.04 -18.02 -0.81
CA ARG A 31 -2.30 -19.39 -1.28
C ARG A 31 -2.99 -19.40 -2.64
N ASP A 32 -4.10 -18.68 -2.76
CA ASP A 32 -5.00 -18.79 -3.90
C ASP A 32 -4.41 -18.16 -5.17
N LEU A 33 -3.51 -17.19 -5.02
CA LEU A 33 -2.87 -16.47 -6.12
C LEU A 33 -1.43 -16.88 -6.38
N ALA A 34 -0.89 -17.89 -5.69
CA ALA A 34 0.53 -18.28 -5.75
C ALA A 34 1.07 -18.52 -7.18
N ASN A 35 0.21 -18.98 -8.08
CA ASN A 35 0.56 -19.32 -9.46
C ASN A 35 0.39 -18.18 -10.47
N VAL A 36 -0.15 -17.03 -10.06
CA VAL A 36 -0.34 -15.87 -10.93
C VAL A 36 0.98 -15.11 -11.09
N LYS A 37 1.51 -15.02 -12.31
CA LYS A 37 2.85 -14.44 -12.57
C LYS A 37 2.84 -13.28 -13.56
N GLU A 38 1.80 -13.21 -14.39
CA GLU A 38 1.63 -12.30 -15.52
C GLU A 38 1.31 -10.87 -15.07
N VAL A 39 0.78 -10.71 -13.86
CA VAL A 39 0.41 -9.42 -13.27
C VAL A 39 1.10 -9.23 -11.94
N ASP A 40 1.29 -7.97 -11.55
CA ASP A 40 1.76 -7.61 -10.23
C ASP A 40 0.58 -7.44 -9.29
N LEU A 41 0.57 -8.21 -8.21
CA LEU A 41 -0.48 -8.20 -7.20
C LEU A 41 -0.03 -7.35 -6.01
N VAL A 42 -0.80 -6.31 -5.68
CA VAL A 42 -0.48 -5.38 -4.59
C VAL A 42 -1.64 -5.34 -3.59
N VAL A 43 -1.33 -5.43 -2.29
CA VAL A 43 -2.31 -5.22 -1.21
C VAL A 43 -1.96 -3.96 -0.42
N CYS A 44 -2.95 -3.10 -0.16
CA CYS A 44 -2.77 -1.86 0.59
C CYS A 44 -3.64 -1.87 1.87
N PRO A 45 -3.17 -2.52 2.96
CA PRO A 45 -3.89 -2.55 4.23
C PRO A 45 -3.90 -1.19 4.95
N PRO A 46 -4.77 -0.99 5.96
CA PRO A 46 -4.63 0.13 6.88
C PRO A 46 -3.29 0.03 7.64
N TYR A 47 -2.74 1.18 8.07
CA TYR A 47 -1.43 1.21 8.73
C TYR A 47 -1.33 0.33 9.97
N THR A 48 -2.44 0.18 10.71
CA THR A 48 -2.53 -0.66 11.91
C THR A 48 -2.23 -2.13 11.65
N ALA A 49 -2.36 -2.60 10.40
CA ALA A 49 -2.10 -3.99 10.00
C ALA A 49 -0.85 -4.14 9.12
N LEU A 50 -0.15 -3.04 8.79
CA LEU A 50 0.92 -3.04 7.78
C LEU A 50 2.08 -3.95 8.15
N SER A 51 2.50 -3.96 9.42
CA SER A 51 3.62 -4.78 9.91
C SER A 51 3.32 -6.27 9.89
N ASP A 52 2.12 -6.69 10.32
CA ASP A 52 1.74 -8.10 10.31
C ASP A 52 1.52 -8.60 8.88
N VAL A 53 0.87 -7.80 8.03
CA VAL A 53 0.72 -8.13 6.61
C VAL A 53 2.09 -8.24 5.93
N SER A 54 3.05 -7.34 6.24
CA SER A 54 4.39 -7.40 5.66
C SER A 54 5.11 -8.71 5.98
N ARG A 55 4.93 -9.25 7.18
CA ARG A 55 5.51 -10.55 7.58
C ARG A 55 4.88 -11.72 6.83
N VAL A 56 3.56 -11.71 6.65
CA VAL A 56 2.85 -12.82 6.01
C VAL A 56 3.16 -12.93 4.51
N ILE A 57 3.31 -11.79 3.83
CA ILE A 57 3.57 -11.77 2.38
C ILE A 57 5.02 -12.12 2.00
N LEU A 58 5.94 -12.24 2.96
CA LEU A 58 7.30 -12.69 2.68
C LEU A 58 7.27 -14.00 1.89
N ASP A 59 8.20 -14.14 0.94
CA ASP A 59 8.31 -15.30 0.05
C ASP A 59 7.03 -15.60 -0.75
N SER A 60 6.25 -14.57 -1.10
CA SER A 60 5.09 -14.68 -2.00
C SER A 60 5.23 -13.79 -3.24
N ASN A 61 4.32 -13.97 -4.20
CA ASN A 61 4.17 -13.09 -5.36
C ASN A 61 3.36 -11.81 -5.06
N LEU A 62 2.85 -11.65 -3.83
CA LEU A 62 2.16 -10.44 -3.39
C LEU A 62 3.17 -9.35 -3.03
N ARG A 63 2.82 -8.10 -3.32
CA ARG A 63 3.59 -6.91 -2.93
C ARG A 63 2.79 -6.07 -1.95
N LEU A 64 3.49 -5.40 -1.04
CA LEU A 64 2.87 -4.48 -0.11
C LEU A 64 2.79 -3.07 -0.69
N GLY A 65 1.63 -2.46 -0.53
CA GLY A 65 1.41 -1.03 -0.73
C GLY A 65 0.91 -0.35 0.55
N ALA A 66 1.00 0.98 0.57
CA ALA A 66 0.41 1.82 1.61
C ALA A 66 -0.70 2.72 1.02
N GLN A 67 -1.58 3.22 1.89
CA GLN A 67 -2.75 4.00 1.46
C GLN A 67 -2.50 5.51 1.32
N ASN A 68 -1.40 6.02 1.90
CA ASN A 68 -0.92 7.39 1.79
C ASN A 68 0.54 7.45 2.33
N MET A 69 1.19 8.60 2.22
CA MET A 69 2.37 8.96 3.01
C MET A 69 2.48 10.49 3.14
N SER A 70 3.34 10.94 4.04
CA SER A 70 3.70 12.35 4.21
C SER A 70 4.69 12.81 3.14
N GLU A 71 4.73 14.12 2.87
CA GLU A 71 5.81 14.74 2.09
C GLU A 71 7.11 14.87 2.90
N GLN A 72 7.02 14.68 4.21
CA GLN A 72 8.14 14.82 5.14
C GLN A 72 8.81 13.46 5.37
N ASN A 73 10.15 13.44 5.37
CA ASN A 73 10.92 12.22 5.62
C ASN A 73 10.95 11.82 7.10
N ASN A 74 11.00 12.81 8.00
CA ASN A 74 10.94 12.68 9.46
C ASN A 74 10.70 14.08 10.08
N GLY A 75 10.42 14.13 11.39
CA GLY A 75 10.31 15.38 12.14
C GLY A 75 9.10 15.42 13.07
N ALA A 76 8.75 16.62 13.54
CA ALA A 76 7.63 16.86 14.45
C ALA A 76 6.27 16.85 13.70
N TYR A 77 5.90 15.69 13.17
CA TYR A 77 4.67 15.46 12.39
C TYR A 77 3.84 14.33 13.02
N THR A 78 3.30 14.58 14.22
CA THR A 78 2.57 13.57 14.99
C THR A 78 1.41 12.97 14.18
N GLY A 79 1.42 11.64 14.03
CA GLY A 79 0.39 10.89 13.29
C GLY A 79 0.67 10.69 11.80
N GLU A 80 1.69 11.35 11.25
CA GLU A 80 2.09 11.16 9.86
C GLU A 80 2.99 9.94 9.67
N ILE A 81 2.93 9.35 8.47
CA ILE A 81 3.73 8.19 8.07
C ILE A 81 4.64 8.60 6.92
N SER A 82 5.95 8.50 7.09
CA SER A 82 6.91 8.86 6.04
C SER A 82 7.22 7.69 5.11
N ALA A 83 7.70 8.00 3.90
CA ALA A 83 8.19 6.99 2.96
C ALA A 83 9.28 6.11 3.58
N LEU A 84 10.15 6.69 4.41
CA LEU A 84 11.21 5.97 5.12
C LEU A 84 10.67 4.91 6.08
N MET A 85 9.62 5.22 6.84
CA MET A 85 8.97 4.25 7.73
C MET A 85 8.34 3.09 6.94
N LEU A 86 7.72 3.39 5.79
CA LEU A 86 7.09 2.38 4.94
C LEU A 86 8.11 1.42 4.31
N ARG A 87 9.33 1.90 4.01
CA ARG A 87 10.40 1.08 3.45
C ARG A 87 10.81 -0.07 4.37
N GLU A 88 10.77 0.12 5.68
CA GLU A 88 11.06 -0.93 6.68
C GLU A 88 10.16 -2.16 6.48
N PHE A 89 8.89 -1.94 6.11
CA PHE A 89 7.92 -3.00 5.84
C PHE A 89 7.96 -3.53 4.41
N SER A 90 9.03 -3.22 3.65
CA SER A 90 9.16 -3.58 2.23
C SER A 90 8.01 -3.07 1.34
N VAL A 91 7.38 -1.95 1.72
CA VAL A 91 6.37 -1.29 0.88
C VAL A 91 7.00 -0.85 -0.45
N ARG A 92 6.34 -1.22 -1.56
CA ARG A 92 6.79 -0.92 -2.92
C ARG A 92 5.90 0.06 -3.67
N TYR A 93 4.70 0.30 -3.16
CA TYR A 93 3.70 1.17 -3.76
C TYR A 93 3.05 2.03 -2.69
N VAL A 94 2.70 3.27 -3.02
CA VAL A 94 1.90 4.13 -2.14
C VAL A 94 0.80 4.74 -2.98
N ILE A 95 -0.44 4.63 -2.52
CA ILE A 95 -1.58 5.31 -3.13
C ILE A 95 -1.51 6.77 -2.72
N LEU A 96 -1.46 7.68 -3.68
CA LEU A 96 -1.48 9.13 -3.46
C LEU A 96 -2.61 9.76 -4.27
N GLY A 97 -3.21 10.82 -3.72
CA GLY A 97 -4.27 11.55 -4.42
C GLY A 97 -5.56 10.77 -4.62
N HIS A 98 -5.85 9.80 -3.74
CA HIS A 98 -7.14 9.12 -3.70
C HIS A 98 -8.29 10.13 -3.52
N SER A 99 -9.43 9.91 -4.19
CA SER A 99 -10.55 10.87 -4.17
C SER A 99 -11.04 11.19 -2.76
N GLU A 100 -11.10 10.19 -1.87
CA GLU A 100 -11.46 10.38 -0.46
C GLU A 100 -10.50 11.36 0.24
N ARG A 101 -9.19 11.30 -0.06
CA ARG A 101 -8.20 12.21 0.52
C ARG A 101 -8.30 13.62 -0.02
N ARG A 102 -8.59 13.75 -1.30
CA ARG A 102 -8.85 15.05 -1.93
C ARG A 102 -10.13 15.70 -1.39
N GLN A 103 -11.17 14.90 -1.16
CA GLN A 103 -12.47 15.40 -0.72
C GLN A 103 -12.52 15.67 0.79
N TYR A 104 -12.03 14.75 1.63
CA TYR A 104 -12.20 14.83 3.08
C TYR A 104 -10.98 15.38 3.82
N GLN A 105 -9.80 15.36 3.20
CA GLN A 105 -8.54 15.89 3.76
C GLN A 105 -7.95 17.01 2.90
N GLU A 106 -8.70 17.47 1.89
CA GLU A 106 -8.37 18.63 1.05
C GLU A 106 -6.97 18.56 0.42
N GLU A 107 -6.50 17.35 0.06
CA GLU A 107 -5.18 17.19 -0.53
C GLU A 107 -5.10 17.81 -1.94
N SER A 108 -4.34 18.90 -2.06
CA SER A 108 -4.14 19.62 -3.31
C SER A 108 -3.22 18.88 -4.29
N ASN A 109 -3.26 19.26 -5.56
CA ASN A 109 -2.35 18.71 -6.58
C ASN A 109 -0.89 18.97 -6.24
N GLU A 110 -0.58 20.16 -5.70
CA GLU A 110 0.75 20.57 -5.30
C GLU A 110 1.27 19.71 -4.14
N LEU A 111 0.42 19.44 -3.14
CA LEU A 111 0.78 18.54 -2.04
C LEU A 111 1.07 17.12 -2.54
N ILE A 112 0.21 16.58 -3.41
CA ILE A 112 0.37 15.24 -3.95
C ILE A 112 1.65 15.13 -4.80
N ALA A 113 1.96 16.18 -5.57
CA ALA A 113 3.22 16.25 -6.32
C ALA A 113 4.43 16.22 -5.38
N ARG A 114 4.42 16.95 -4.25
CA ARG A 114 5.51 16.93 -3.27
C ARG A 114 5.67 15.56 -2.60
N LYS A 115 4.57 14.86 -2.32
CA LYS A 115 4.61 13.49 -1.80
C LYS A 115 5.22 12.49 -2.79
N ALA A 116 5.09 12.72 -4.09
CA ALA A 116 5.51 11.76 -5.12
C ALA A 116 7.00 11.88 -5.53
N LEU A 117 7.68 12.94 -5.10
CA LEU A 117 9.09 13.22 -5.38
C LEU A 117 10.00 12.59 -4.32
#